data_AF-M1ZR37-F1
#
_entry.id   AF-M1ZR37-F1
#
_cell.length_a   1.000
_cell.length_b   1.000
_cell.length_c   1.000
_cell.angle_alpha   90.00
_cell.angle_beta   90.00
_cell.angle_gamma   90.00
#
_symmetry.space_group_name_H-M   'P 1'
#
loop_
_entity.id
_entity.type
_entity.pdbx_description
1 polymer ?
#
loop_
_entity_poly.entity_id
_entity_poly.type
_entity_poly.pdbx_seq_one_letter_code
_entity_poly.pdbx_strand_id
1 'polypeptide(L)'
;VAMFGVFIDIFVILNCTAFVILTSGALDGKTTGIELTQQAFVNGFGGFGNSFVAISLFFFAFSTMIGWFFFGALNVKFIFGKKGMKPYTAIYLISLILGTVLDVPLVWQLADTFNGLMVIPNLIALIALAKLVQKELKDYNENFLLKQAVADRKASKL
;
A
#
# COMPACT_ATOMS: atom_id res chain seq x y z
N VAL A 1 12.04 -5.57 5.17
CA VAL A 1 11.62 -4.34 4.44
C VAL A 1 10.09 -4.25 4.30
N ALA A 2 9.39 -5.25 3.74
CA ALA A 2 7.93 -5.19 3.56
C ALA A 2 7.10 -4.93 4.84
N MET A 3 7.44 -5.56 5.97
CA MET A 3 6.72 -5.35 7.24
C MET A 3 6.90 -3.93 7.81
N PHE A 4 8.08 -3.32 7.62
CA PHE A 4 8.34 -1.96 8.10
C PHE A 4 7.53 -0.92 7.31
N GLY A 5 7.31 -1.14 6.01
CA GLY A 5 6.45 -0.29 5.19
C GLY A 5 5.02 -0.22 5.71
N VAL A 6 4.41 -1.38 6.00
CA VAL A 6 3.05 -1.46 6.57
C VAL A 6 2.98 -0.80 7.94
N PHE A 7 4.01 -0.97 8.78
CA PHE A 7 4.07 -0.33 10.08
C PHE A 7 4.05 1.20 9.96
N ILE A 8 4.91 1.77 9.10
CA ILE A 8 4.97 3.22 8.90
C ILE A 8 3.65 3.76 8.34
N ASP A 9 3.05 3.08 7.37
CA ASP A 9 1.78 3.48 6.77
C ASP A 9 0.66 3.55 7.81
N ILE A 10 0.44 2.47 8.57
CA ILE A 10 -0.69 2.38 9.50
C ILE A 10 -0.44 3.17 10.79
N PHE A 11 0.68 2.95 11.47
CA PHE A 11 0.91 3.52 12.80
C PHE A 11 1.36 4.97 12.77
N VAL A 12 2.03 5.40 11.71
CA VAL A 12 2.56 6.76 11.62
C VAL A 12 1.70 7.60 10.70
N ILE A 13 1.59 7.25 9.42
CA ILE A 13 0.98 8.13 8.41
C ILE A 13 -0.54 8.25 8.58
N LEU A 14 -1.27 7.13 8.69
CA LEU A 14 -2.73 7.14 8.85
C LEU A 14 -3.14 7.79 10.18
N ASN A 15 -2.42 7.50 11.27
CA ASN A 15 -2.71 8.11 12.58
C ASN A 15 -2.42 9.61 12.59
N CYS A 16 -1.31 10.07 12.01
CA CYS A 16 -1.04 11.51 11.87
C CYS A 16 -2.15 12.21 11.10
N THR A 17 -2.62 11.63 9.99
CA THR A 17 -3.72 12.18 9.20
C THR A 17 -5.02 12.26 10.02
N ALA A 18 -5.34 11.20 10.77
CA ALA A 18 -6.49 11.19 11.66
C ALA A 18 -6.39 12.27 12.75
N PHE A 19 -5.23 12.44 13.38
CA PHE A 19 -5.03 13.48 14.40
C PHE A 19 -5.15 14.90 13.84
N VAL A 20 -4.64 15.16 12.64
CA VAL A 20 -4.82 16.46 11.96
C VAL A 20 -6.31 16.74 11.75
N ILE A 21 -7.07 15.78 11.23
CA ILE A 21 -8.52 15.93 11.04
C ILE A 21 -9.24 16.18 12.37
N LEU A 22 -8.94 15.39 13.41
CA LEU A 22 -9.57 15.52 14.74
C LEU A 22 -9.26 16.85 15.44
N THR A 23 -8.04 17.38 15.29
CA THR A 23 -7.60 18.59 15.99
C THR A 23 -7.88 19.89 15.23
N SER A 24 -8.05 19.83 13.91
CA SER A 24 -8.31 21.00 13.05
C SER A 24 -9.70 21.63 13.17
N GLY A 25 -10.65 20.95 13.82
CA GLY A 25 -12.06 21.38 13.88
C GLY A 25 -12.80 21.30 12.54
N ALA A 26 -12.24 20.64 11.52
CA ALA A 26 -12.85 20.51 10.19
C ALA A 26 -13.99 19.48 10.11
N LEU A 27 -14.26 18.74 11.19
CA LEU A 27 -15.30 17.72 11.24
C LEU A 27 -16.70 18.37 11.27
N ASP A 28 -17.34 18.41 10.11
CA ASP A 28 -18.70 18.96 9.93
C ASP A 28 -19.79 17.88 9.81
N GLY A 29 -19.39 16.61 9.75
CA GLY A 29 -20.27 15.45 9.60
C GLY A 29 -20.87 15.27 8.19
N LYS A 30 -20.45 16.05 7.19
CA LYS A 30 -20.96 15.99 5.82
C LYS A 30 -19.84 15.78 4.80
N THR A 31 -18.73 16.49 4.96
CA THR A 31 -17.57 16.37 4.07
C THR A 31 -16.78 15.11 4.42
N THR A 32 -16.33 14.37 3.39
CA THR A 32 -15.61 13.10 3.56
C THR A 32 -14.39 13.01 2.64
N GLY A 33 -13.50 12.07 2.94
CA GLY A 33 -12.36 11.75 2.08
C GLY A 33 -11.33 12.87 1.96
N ILE A 34 -10.91 13.16 0.72
CA ILE A 34 -9.85 14.14 0.45
C ILE A 34 -10.29 15.58 0.75
N GLU A 35 -11.55 15.89 0.52
CA GLU A 35 -12.09 17.24 0.76
C GLU A 35 -12.02 17.59 2.25
N LEU A 36 -12.35 16.63 3.13
CA LEU A 36 -12.25 16.79 4.58
C LEU A 36 -10.79 17.01 5.02
N THR A 37 -9.88 16.25 4.41
CA THR A 37 -8.44 16.38 4.70
C THR A 37 -7.91 17.74 4.23
N GLN A 38 -8.32 18.21 3.05
CA GLN A 38 -7.95 19.54 2.56
C GLN A 38 -8.46 20.64 3.49
N GLN A 39 -9.72 20.57 3.94
CA GLN A 39 -10.27 21.51 4.90
C GLN A 39 -9.50 21.49 6.23
N ALA A 40 -9.16 20.31 6.75
CA ALA A 40 -8.37 20.17 7.98
C ALA A 40 -7.00 20.86 7.89
N PHE A 41 -6.28 20.67 6.78
CA PHE A 41 -4.99 21.32 6.56
C PHE A 41 -5.12 22.81 6.29
N VAL A 42 -6.19 23.27 5.64
CA VAL A 42 -6.46 24.70 5.45
C VAL A 42 -6.75 25.38 6.80
N ASN A 43 -7.51 24.74 7.69
CA ASN A 43 -7.79 25.29 9.02
C ASN A 43 -6.52 25.38 9.88
N GLY A 44 -5.60 24.42 9.76
CA GLY A 44 -4.34 24.40 10.51
C GLY A 44 -3.24 25.30 9.94
N PHE A 45 -3.04 25.31 8.62
CA PHE A 45 -1.92 25.99 7.94
C PHE A 45 -2.34 27.24 7.14
N GLY A 46 -3.62 27.59 7.13
CA GLY A 46 -4.15 28.68 6.31
C GLY A 46 -4.08 28.37 4.81
N GLY A 47 -3.95 29.40 3.97
CA GLY A 47 -3.96 29.27 2.51
C GLY A 47 -2.86 28.35 1.94
N PHE A 48 -1.76 28.14 2.66
CA PHE A 48 -0.69 27.23 2.26
C PHE A 48 -1.09 25.75 2.34
N GLY A 49 -2.05 25.41 3.22
CA GLY A 49 -2.49 24.03 3.43
C GLY A 49 -3.07 23.37 2.18
N ASN A 50 -3.80 24.12 1.34
CA ASN A 50 -4.40 23.59 0.13
C ASN A 50 -3.34 23.17 -0.91
N SER A 51 -2.38 24.06 -1.21
CA SER A 51 -1.30 23.75 -2.15
C SER A 51 -0.41 22.61 -1.66
N PHE A 52 -0.14 22.54 -0.37
CA PHE A 52 0.63 21.45 0.23
C PHE A 52 -0.06 20.10 0.02
N VAL A 53 -1.34 19.98 0.41
CA VAL A 53 -2.09 18.73 0.27
C VAL A 53 -2.22 18.29 -1.18
N ALA A 54 -2.44 19.23 -2.11
CA ALA A 54 -2.53 18.91 -3.54
C ALA A 54 -1.22 18.29 -4.07
N ILE A 55 -0.06 18.87 -3.73
CA ILE A 55 1.25 18.35 -4.16
C ILE A 55 1.52 16.98 -3.50
N SER A 56 1.28 16.85 -2.19
CA SER A 56 1.47 15.59 -1.48
C SER A 56 0.58 14.48 -2.03
N LEU A 57 -0.70 14.77 -2.31
CA LEU A 57 -1.64 13.82 -2.88
C LEU A 57 -1.22 13.38 -4.28
N PHE A 58 -0.70 14.31 -5.10
CA PHE A 58 -0.20 13.98 -6.44
C PHE A 58 0.92 12.93 -6.37
N PHE A 59 1.95 13.13 -5.55
CA PHE A 59 3.03 12.17 -5.40
C PHE A 59 2.57 10.85 -4.78
N PHE A 60 1.67 10.92 -3.79
CA PHE A 60 1.12 9.74 -3.13
C PHE A 60 0.31 8.87 -4.11
N ALA A 61 -0.63 9.47 -4.84
CA ALA A 61 -1.42 8.78 -5.85
C ALA A 61 -0.54 8.25 -6.99
N PHE A 62 0.44 9.03 -7.44
CA PHE A 62 1.37 8.62 -8.50
C PHE A 62 2.20 7.39 -8.10
N SER A 63 2.79 7.40 -6.91
CA SER A 63 3.56 6.26 -6.41
C SER A 63 2.70 5.00 -6.26
N THR A 64 1.46 5.16 -5.80
CA THR A 64 0.50 4.08 -5.66
C THR A 64 0.11 3.49 -7.01
N MET A 65 -0.16 4.34 -8.01
CA MET A 65 -0.45 3.89 -9.38
C MET A 65 0.68 3.02 -9.95
N ILE A 66 1.93 3.47 -9.82
CA ILE A 66 3.10 2.69 -10.30
C ILE A 66 3.19 1.35 -9.58
N GLY A 67 3.00 1.32 -8.26
CA GLY A 67 3.01 0.10 -7.47
C GLY A 67 1.98 -0.91 -7.97
N TRP A 68 0.71 -0.49 -8.12
CA TRP A 68 -0.37 -1.34 -8.60
C TRP A 68 -0.17 -1.82 -10.04
N PHE A 69 0.34 -0.96 -10.93
CA PHE A 69 0.70 -1.35 -12.28
C PHE A 69 1.77 -2.47 -12.28
N PHE A 70 2.80 -2.32 -11.45
CA PHE A 70 3.87 -3.32 -11.35
C PHE A 70 3.34 -4.67 -10.83
N PHE A 71 2.54 -4.67 -9.75
CA PHE A 71 1.95 -5.90 -9.21
C PHE A 71 1.04 -6.59 -10.23
N GLY A 72 0.17 -5.84 -10.91
CA GLY A 72 -0.70 -6.43 -11.93
C GLY A 72 0.07 -6.93 -13.16
N ALA A 73 1.08 -6.20 -13.62
CA ALA A 73 1.92 -6.62 -14.74
C ALA A 73 2.67 -7.91 -14.44
N LEU A 74 3.16 -8.09 -13.20
CA LEU A 74 3.79 -9.34 -12.77
C LEU A 74 2.80 -10.52 -12.78
N ASN A 75 1.59 -10.33 -12.25
CA ASN A 75 0.55 -11.37 -12.25
C ASN A 75 0.13 -11.75 -13.68
N VAL A 76 -0.07 -10.77 -14.56
CA VAL A 76 -0.40 -11.03 -15.97
C VAL A 76 0.74 -11.74 -16.68
N LYS A 77 1.99 -11.34 -16.43
CA LYS A 77 3.16 -12.02 -16.99
C LYS A 77 3.28 -13.46 -16.51
N PHE A 78 2.90 -13.75 -15.27
CA PHE A 78 2.89 -15.11 -14.72
C PHE A 78 1.85 -16.00 -15.42
N ILE A 79 0.64 -15.49 -15.68
CA ILE A 79 -0.46 -16.28 -16.26
C ILE A 79 -0.37 -16.35 -17.80
N PHE A 80 -0.14 -15.22 -18.46
CA PHE A 80 -0.23 -15.08 -19.93
C PHE A 80 1.14 -14.89 -20.60
N GLY A 81 2.23 -14.94 -19.84
CA GLY A 81 3.58 -14.72 -20.35
C GLY A 81 3.83 -13.30 -20.86
N LYS A 82 4.91 -13.11 -21.64
CA LYS A 82 5.31 -11.78 -22.16
C LYS A 82 4.28 -11.15 -23.10
N LYS A 83 3.44 -11.96 -23.76
CA LYS A 83 2.44 -11.48 -24.73
C LYS A 83 1.25 -10.76 -24.06
N GLY A 84 0.92 -11.10 -22.81
CA GLY A 84 -0.16 -10.46 -22.05
C GLY A 84 0.16 -9.06 -21.51
N MET A 85 1.43 -8.65 -21.51
CA MET A 85 1.84 -7.37 -20.92
C MET A 85 1.32 -6.16 -21.69
N LYS A 86 1.39 -6.20 -23.03
CA LYS A 86 0.89 -5.10 -23.90
C LYS A 86 -0.62 -4.84 -23.73
N PRO A 87 -1.51 -5.85 -23.81
CA PRO A 87 -2.93 -5.61 -23.58
C PRO A 87 -3.22 -5.17 -22.14
N TYR A 88 -2.50 -5.69 -21.14
CA TYR A 88 -2.66 -5.22 -19.76
C TYR A 88 -2.30 -3.74 -19.59
N THR A 89 -1.18 -3.28 -20.16
CA THR A 89 -0.82 -1.85 -20.11
C THR A 89 -1.90 -0.99 -20.76
N ALA A 90 -2.46 -1.41 -21.90
CA ALA A 90 -3.54 -0.66 -22.56
C ALA A 90 -4.80 -0.59 -21.68
N ILE A 91 -5.22 -1.71 -21.09
CA ILE A 91 -6.37 -1.77 -20.17
C ILE A 91 -6.13 -0.88 -18.96
N TYR A 92 -4.95 -0.96 -18.34
CA TYR A 92 -4.60 -0.16 -17.16
C TYR A 92 -4.70 1.34 -17.46
N LEU A 93 -4.16 1.81 -18.59
CA LEU A 93 -4.25 3.21 -19.00
C LEU A 93 -5.70 3.66 -19.27
N ILE A 94 -6.51 2.80 -19.90
CA ILE A 94 -7.93 3.08 -20.10
C ILE A 94 -8.66 3.17 -18.75
N SER A 95 -8.37 2.26 -17.83
CA SER A 95 -8.94 2.28 -16.47
C SER A 95 -8.60 3.55 -15.71
N LEU A 96 -7.40 4.13 -15.89
CA LEU A 96 -7.05 5.43 -15.30
C LEU A 96 -7.95 6.55 -15.81
N ILE A 97 -8.21 6.59 -17.12
CA ILE A 97 -9.09 7.59 -17.73
C ILE A 97 -10.54 7.39 -17.28
N LEU A 98 -11.01 6.13 -17.24
CA LEU A 98 -12.35 5.83 -16.73
C LEU A 98 -12.49 6.22 -15.25
N GLY A 99 -11.43 6.04 -14.46
CA GLY A 99 -11.39 6.43 -13.05
C GLY A 99 -11.61 7.93 -12.81
N THR A 100 -11.32 8.80 -13.78
CA THR A 100 -11.61 10.25 -13.65
C THR A 100 -13.06 10.61 -13.94
N VAL A 101 -13.83 9.71 -14.55
CA VAL A 101 -15.23 9.94 -14.97
C VAL A 101 -16.24 9.23 -14.08
N LEU A 102 -15.84 8.13 -13.44
CA LEU A 102 -16.72 7.32 -12.58
C LEU A 102 -16.94 7.97 -11.21
N ASP A 103 -18.11 7.70 -10.63
CA ASP A 103 -18.45 8.15 -9.28
C ASP A 103 -17.54 7.52 -8.22
N VAL A 104 -17.04 8.36 -7.30
CA VAL A 104 -16.10 7.93 -6.25
C VAL A 104 -16.63 6.74 -5.42
N PRO A 105 -17.89 6.73 -4.93
CA PRO A 105 -18.42 5.59 -4.19
C PRO A 105 -18.44 4.28 -4.98
N LEU A 106 -18.73 4.35 -6.29
CA LEU A 106 -18.73 3.18 -7.16
C LEU A 106 -17.31 2.62 -7.32
N VAL A 107 -16.32 3.49 -7.50
CA VAL A 107 -14.91 3.09 -7.59
C VAL A 107 -14.46 2.39 -6.29
N TRP A 108 -14.84 2.92 -5.13
CA TRP A 108 -14.55 2.29 -3.83
C TRP A 108 -15.22 0.92 -3.69
N GLN A 109 -16.51 0.80 -4.01
CA GLN A 109 -17.22 -0.48 -3.96
C GLN A 109 -16.59 -1.53 -4.89
N LEU A 110 -16.18 -1.13 -6.08
CA LEU A 110 -15.51 -2.00 -7.03
C LEU A 110 -14.13 -2.44 -6.50
N ALA A 111 -13.35 -1.51 -5.93
CA ALA A 111 -12.06 -1.79 -5.33
C ALA A 111 -12.18 -2.76 -4.14
N ASP A 112 -13.13 -2.54 -3.24
CA ASP A 112 -13.38 -3.40 -2.09
C ASP A 112 -13.82 -4.80 -2.52
N THR A 113 -14.66 -4.90 -3.55
CA THR A 113 -15.11 -6.19 -4.11
C THR A 113 -13.92 -6.98 -4.66
N PHE A 114 -13.06 -6.36 -5.49
CA PHE A 114 -11.90 -7.06 -6.06
C PHE A 114 -10.82 -7.37 -5.03
N ASN A 115 -10.57 -6.49 -4.05
CA ASN A 115 -9.66 -6.77 -2.94
C ASN A 115 -10.18 -7.93 -2.08
N GLY A 116 -11.50 -7.99 -1.82
CA GLY A 116 -12.15 -9.10 -1.14
C GLY A 116 -11.97 -10.42 -1.91
N LEU A 117 -12.13 -10.41 -3.22
CA LEU A 117 -11.89 -11.60 -4.06
C LEU A 117 -10.41 -12.02 -4.05
N MET A 118 -9.48 -11.07 -4.03
CA MET A 118 -8.03 -11.34 -3.97
C MET A 118 -7.59 -11.91 -2.61
N VAL A 119 -8.17 -11.45 -1.50
CA VAL A 119 -7.73 -11.86 -0.16
C VAL A 119 -8.11 -13.31 0.16
N ILE A 120 -9.24 -13.81 -0.35
CA ILE A 120 -9.73 -15.17 -0.10
C ILE A 120 -8.68 -16.25 -0.47
N PRO A 121 -8.19 -16.36 -1.73
CA PRO A 121 -7.21 -17.37 -2.08
C PRO A 121 -5.86 -17.17 -1.36
N ASN A 122 -5.44 -15.91 -1.16
CA ASN A 122 -4.20 -15.61 -0.46
C ASN A 122 -4.23 -16.04 1.00
N LEU A 123 -5.36 -15.84 1.69
CA LEU A 123 -5.53 -16.24 3.08
C LEU A 123 -5.56 -17.76 3.22
N ILE A 124 -6.24 -18.47 2.31
CA ILE A 124 -6.25 -19.94 2.29
C ILE A 124 -4.83 -20.47 2.10
N ALA A 125 -4.08 -19.93 1.14
CA ALA A 125 -2.70 -20.31 0.89
C ALA A 125 -1.81 -20.03 2.11
N LEU A 126 -1.98 -18.87 2.76
CA LEU A 126 -1.23 -18.51 3.98
C LEU A 126 -1.48 -19.53 5.10
N ILE A 127 -2.74 -19.90 5.36
CA ILE A 127 -3.09 -20.86 6.41
C ILE A 127 -2.53 -22.25 6.08
N ALA A 128 -2.64 -22.70 4.83
CA ALA A 128 -2.11 -23.97 4.38
C ALA A 128 -0.57 -24.04 4.50
N LEU A 129 0.12 -22.94 4.20
CA LEU A 129 1.58 -22.84 4.23
C LEU A 129 2.12 -22.41 5.60
N ALA A 130 1.26 -22.05 6.57
CA ALA A 130 1.69 -21.54 7.88
C ALA A 130 2.68 -22.47 8.58
N LYS A 131 2.44 -23.79 8.54
CA LYS A 131 3.35 -24.79 9.13
C LYS A 131 4.72 -24.84 8.43
N LEU A 132 4.74 -24.68 7.10
CA LEU A 132 5.98 -24.64 6.33
C LEU A 132 6.78 -23.39 6.66
N VAL A 133 6.12 -22.23 6.70
CA VAL A 133 6.76 -20.95 7.07
C VAL A 133 7.33 -21.01 8.48
N GLN A 134 6.62 -21.61 9.45
CA GLN A 134 7.14 -21.81 10.80
C GLN A 134 8.40 -22.68 10.82
N LYS A 135 8.45 -23.74 10.01
CA LYS A 135 9.62 -24.61 9.88
C LYS A 135 10.82 -23.85 9.30
N GLU A 136 10.62 -23.13 8.20
CA GLU A 136 11.66 -22.32 7.55
C GLU A 136 12.14 -21.19 8.46
N LEU A 137 11.24 -20.55 9.22
CA LEU A 137 11.61 -19.53 10.20
C LEU A 137 12.50 -20.11 11.30
N LYS A 138 12.19 -21.31 11.79
CA LYS A 138 13.01 -22.00 12.79
C LYS A 138 14.40 -22.33 12.23
N ASP A 139 14.47 -22.86 11.01
CA ASP A 139 15.73 -23.15 10.33
C ASP A 139 16.57 -21.89 10.11
N TYR A 140 15.95 -20.78 9.69
CA TYR A 140 16.63 -19.49 9.53
C TYR A 140 17.23 -18.99 10.85
N ASN A 141 16.47 -19.09 11.95
CA ASN A 141 16.91 -18.64 13.27
C ASN A 141 18.05 -19.50 13.82
N GLU A 142 17.96 -20.82 13.65
CA GLU A 142 18.91 -21.78 14.21
C GLU A 142 20.15 -21.97 13.34
N ASN A 143 20.04 -22.01 12.02
CA ASN A 143 21.15 -22.34 11.14
C ASN A 143 21.77 -21.13 10.45
N PHE A 144 20.99 -20.11 10.10
CA PHE A 144 21.51 -18.94 9.38
C PHE A 144 22.06 -17.89 10.34
N LEU A 145 21.26 -17.45 11.32
CA LEU A 145 21.68 -16.41 12.27
C LEU A 145 22.79 -16.88 13.22
N LEU A 146 22.77 -18.15 13.67
CA LEU A 146 23.87 -18.67 14.49
C LEU A 146 25.18 -18.79 13.71
N LYS A 147 25.14 -19.25 12.45
CA LYS A 147 26.36 -19.30 11.61
C LYS A 147 26.90 -17.90 11.33
N GLN A 148 26.03 -16.92 11.10
CA GLN A 148 26.44 -15.54 10.89
C GLN A 148 27.02 -14.91 12.17
N ALA A 149 26.38 -15.11 13.32
CA ALA A 149 26.89 -14.65 14.62
C ALA A 149 28.23 -15.31 15.01
N VAL A 150 28.44 -16.58 14.67
CA VAL A 150 29.71 -17.29 14.88
C VAL A 150 30.80 -16.79 13.93
N ALA A 151 30.46 -16.51 12.66
CA ALA A 151 31.38 -15.92 11.69
C ALA A 151 31.83 -14.52 12.14
N ASP A 152 30.89 -13.67 12.56
CA ASP A 152 31.18 -12.31 13.04
C ASP A 152 32.02 -12.32 14.32
N ARG A 153 31.78 -13.25 15.26
CA ARG A 153 32.65 -13.43 16.45
C ARG A 153 34.06 -13.89 16.12
N LYS A 154 34.24 -14.68 15.05
CA LYS A 154 35.57 -15.08 14.57
C LYS A 154 36.30 -13.90 13.93
N ALA A 155 35.58 -13.10 13.14
CA ALA A 155 36.12 -11.89 12.51
C ALA A 155 36.51 -10.80 13.53
N SER A 156 35.76 -10.66 14.62
CA SER A 156 36.05 -9.72 15.72
C SER A 156 37.25 -10.12 16.59
N LYS A 157 37.71 -11.37 16.52
CA LYS A 157 38.86 -11.89 17.31
C LYS A 157 40.16 -11.95 16.49
N LEU A 158 40.11 -11.58 15.21
CA LEU A 158 41.26 -11.36 14.32
C LEU A 158 41.58 -9.87 14.28
#